data_AF-A0A3R5XW54-F1
#
_entry.id   AF-A0A3R5XW54-F1
#
_cell.length_a   1.000
_cell.length_b   1.000
_cell.length_c   1.000
_cell.angle_alpha   90.00
_cell.angle_beta   90.00
_cell.angle_gamma   90.00
#
_symmetry.space_group_name_H-M   'P 1'
#
loop_
_entity.id
_entity.type
_entity.pdbx_description
1 polymer ?
#
loop_
_entity_poly.entity_id
_entity_poly.type
_entity_poly.pdbx_seq_one_letter_code
_entity_poly.pdbx_strand_id
1 'polypeptide(L)'
;MTFKKMNTTLHDELLEGIHFRITEHEPETPFFDADNIKKLLDKAKSCGIDILGIECWTSNRLDYFTTVCRDIYVAARKIPESQWADKALEEIMNEYGEKVLEKFPDDKPLFSVEFSGN
;
A
#
# COMPACT_ATOMS: atom_id res chain seq x y z
N MET A 1 8.38 12.67 -2.08
CA MET A 1 9.22 11.66 -2.73
C MET A 1 8.59 11.38 -4.08
N THR A 2 9.36 11.44 -5.17
CA THR A 2 8.82 11.29 -6.51
C THR A 2 8.74 9.81 -6.85
N PHE A 3 7.55 9.33 -7.26
CA PHE A 3 7.38 8.00 -7.82
C PHE A 3 8.40 7.81 -8.95
N LYS A 4 9.39 6.94 -8.75
CA LYS A 4 10.33 6.58 -9.82
C LYS A 4 9.55 5.75 -10.84
N LYS A 5 9.53 6.23 -12.08
CA LYS A 5 8.91 5.56 -13.22
C LYS A 5 9.50 4.16 -13.37
N MET A 6 8.77 3.13 -12.95
CA MET A 6 9.00 1.76 -13.38
C MET A 6 8.87 1.70 -14.91
N ASN A 7 9.63 0.79 -15.56
CA ASN A 7 9.51 0.55 -16.99
C ASN A 7 8.04 0.26 -17.37
N THR A 8 7.55 0.89 -18.44
CA THR A 8 6.12 0.97 -18.79
C THR A 8 5.45 -0.40 -18.88
N THR A 9 6.16 -1.43 -19.37
CA THR A 9 5.64 -2.80 -19.49
C THR A 9 5.41 -3.48 -18.14
N LEU A 10 6.33 -3.31 -17.18
CA LEU A 10 6.19 -3.84 -15.82
C LEU A 10 5.06 -3.13 -15.06
N HIS A 11 4.84 -1.85 -15.37
CA HIS A 11 3.75 -1.06 -14.81
C HIS A 11 2.37 -1.54 -15.31
N ASP A 12 2.26 -1.87 -16.60
CA ASP A 12 1.01 -2.35 -17.19
C ASP A 12 0.61 -3.75 -16.67
N GLU A 13 1.57 -4.68 -16.56
CA GLU A 13 1.32 -6.03 -16.00
C GLU A 13 0.96 -5.98 -14.51
N LEU A 14 1.67 -5.13 -13.75
CA LEU A 14 1.41 -4.93 -12.32
C LEU A 14 0.00 -4.41 -12.06
N LEU A 15 -0.49 -3.49 -12.89
CA LEU A 15 -1.79 -2.84 -12.71
C LEU A 15 -2.95 -3.49 -13.46
N GLU A 16 -2.71 -4.50 -14.30
CA GLU A 16 -3.78 -5.17 -15.04
C GLU A 16 -4.86 -5.72 -14.08
N GLY A 17 -6.11 -5.30 -14.26
CA GLY A 17 -7.23 -5.71 -13.38
C GLY A 17 -7.21 -5.13 -11.96
N ILE A 18 -6.28 -4.19 -11.68
CA ILE A 18 -6.19 -3.44 -10.43
C ILE A 18 -6.69 -2.02 -10.67
N HIS A 19 -7.63 -1.59 -9.85
CA HIS A 19 -8.17 -0.24 -9.89
C HIS A 19 -7.49 0.61 -8.83
N PHE A 20 -7.16 1.85 -9.22
CA PHE A 20 -6.67 2.87 -8.31
C PHE A 20 -7.35 4.19 -8.63
N ARG A 21 -7.27 5.12 -7.69
CA ARG A 21 -7.69 6.50 -7.87
C ARG A 21 -6.54 7.45 -7.54
N ILE A 22 -6.50 8.57 -8.22
CA ILE A 22 -5.69 9.72 -7.81
C ILE A 22 -6.59 10.71 -7.07
N THR A 23 -6.00 11.59 -6.28
CA THR A 23 -6.75 12.63 -5.56
C THR A 23 -6.28 14.00 -6.03
N GLU A 24 -7.11 15.03 -5.88
CA GLU A 24 -6.71 16.40 -6.25
C GLU A 24 -5.52 16.91 -5.43
N HIS A 25 -5.38 16.44 -4.19
CA HIS A 25 -4.31 16.84 -3.28
C HIS A 25 -2.99 16.12 -3.59
N GLU A 26 -3.07 14.88 -4.06
CA GLU A 26 -1.94 14.01 -4.37
C GLU A 26 -2.15 13.39 -5.77
N PRO A 27 -1.99 14.17 -6.86
CA PRO A 27 -2.32 13.74 -8.22
C PRO A 27 -1.31 12.75 -8.82
N GLU A 28 -0.12 12.67 -8.23
CA GLU A 28 0.94 11.74 -8.64
C GLU A 28 0.91 10.42 -7.86
N THR A 29 0.05 10.32 -6.85
CA THR A 29 0.00 9.19 -5.92
C THR A 29 -1.21 8.29 -6.23
N PRO A 30 -1.00 7.04 -6.66
CA PRO A 30 -2.08 6.08 -6.84
C PRO A 30 -2.54 5.55 -5.48
N PHE A 31 -3.84 5.67 -5.22
CA PHE A 31 -4.49 5.12 -4.03
C PHE A 31 -5.35 3.91 -4.39
N PHE A 32 -5.12 2.82 -3.65
CA PHE A 32 -5.82 1.55 -3.77
C PHE A 32 -6.75 1.35 -2.57
N ASP A 33 -7.91 0.75 -2.78
CA ASP A 33 -8.73 0.25 -1.67
C ASP A 33 -8.15 -1.07 -1.11
N ALA A 34 -8.76 -1.58 -0.05
CA ALA A 34 -8.33 -2.79 0.65
C ALA A 34 -8.32 -4.07 -0.24
N ASP A 35 -9.11 -4.12 -1.31
CA ASP A 35 -9.15 -5.26 -2.22
C ASP A 35 -8.07 -5.15 -3.31
N ASN A 36 -7.89 -3.95 -3.86
CA ASN A 36 -6.92 -3.66 -4.90
C ASN A 36 -5.48 -3.66 -4.36
N ILE A 37 -5.24 -3.24 -3.12
CA ILE A 37 -3.92 -3.34 -2.50
C ILE A 37 -3.47 -4.79 -2.37
N LYS A 38 -4.34 -5.72 -1.95
CA LYS A 38 -3.99 -7.14 -1.82
C LYS A 38 -3.57 -7.72 -3.18
N LYS A 39 -4.37 -7.45 -4.22
CA LYS A 39 -4.04 -7.86 -5.59
C LYS A 39 -2.70 -7.28 -6.06
N LEU A 40 -2.41 -6.03 -5.69
CA LEU A 40 -1.16 -5.36 -6.05
C LEU A 40 0.04 -6.02 -5.39
N LEU A 41 -0.05 -6.33 -4.09
CA LEU A 41 1.02 -7.03 -3.37
C LEU A 41 1.25 -8.45 -3.94
N ASP A 42 0.17 -9.17 -4.22
CA ASP A 42 0.23 -10.50 -4.85
C ASP A 42 0.89 -10.45 -6.24
N LYS A 43 0.51 -9.47 -7.05
CA LYS A 43 1.10 -9.27 -8.39
C LYS A 43 2.56 -8.86 -8.31
N ALA A 44 2.91 -7.90 -7.46
CA ALA A 44 4.29 -7.47 -7.27
C ALA A 44 5.20 -8.66 -6.91
N LYS A 45 4.72 -9.53 -6.01
CA LYS A 45 5.40 -10.78 -5.64
C LYS A 45 5.56 -11.73 -6.83
N SER A 46 4.53 -11.89 -7.66
CA SER A 46 4.58 -12.76 -8.85
C SER A 46 5.53 -12.23 -9.94
N CYS A 47 5.66 -10.90 -10.06
CA CYS A 47 6.53 -10.23 -11.02
C CYS A 47 7.97 -10.03 -10.50
N GLY A 48 8.26 -10.43 -9.24
CA GLY A 48 9.57 -10.21 -8.61
C GLY A 48 9.88 -8.72 -8.39
N ILE A 49 8.86 -7.89 -8.19
CA ILE A 49 8.99 -6.46 -7.89
C ILE A 49 9.06 -6.28 -6.38
N ASP A 50 10.13 -5.64 -5.91
CA ASP A 50 10.30 -5.37 -4.49
C ASP A 50 9.44 -4.19 -4.04
N ILE A 51 8.73 -4.42 -2.94
CA ILE A 51 7.96 -3.40 -2.22
C ILE A 51 8.83 -2.89 -1.06
N LEU A 52 8.92 -1.58 -0.92
CA LEU A 52 9.73 -0.88 0.09
C LEU A 52 8.88 -0.33 1.25
N GLY A 53 7.63 0.05 0.96
CA GLY A 53 6.76 0.69 1.92
C GLY A 53 5.28 0.58 1.56
N ILE A 54 4.42 0.54 2.58
CA ILE A 54 2.97 0.64 2.45
C ILE A 54 2.53 1.81 3.33
N GLU A 55 1.80 2.76 2.75
CA GLU A 55 1.15 3.83 3.49
C GLU A 55 -0.36 3.62 3.51
N CYS A 56 -1.00 4.06 4.59
CA CYS A 56 -2.44 4.02 4.75
C CYS A 56 -2.97 5.40 5.14
N TRP A 57 -4.11 5.74 4.56
CA TRP A 57 -4.76 7.04 4.66
C TRP A 57 -6.27 6.84 4.89
N THR A 58 -6.94 7.85 5.45
CA THR A 58 -8.41 7.88 5.54
C THR A 58 -9.02 8.36 4.22
N SER A 59 -10.13 7.76 3.77
CA SER A 59 -10.71 8.10 2.47
C SER A 59 -11.43 9.44 2.45
N ASN A 60 -12.03 9.84 3.58
CA ASN A 60 -12.92 11.00 3.60
C ASN A 60 -12.14 12.32 3.72
N ARG A 61 -10.99 12.28 4.38
CA ARG A 61 -10.18 13.48 4.69
C ARG A 61 -8.83 13.48 4.01
N LEU A 62 -8.40 12.33 3.46
CA LEU A 62 -7.03 12.10 3.03
C LEU A 62 -6.02 12.42 4.15
N ASP A 63 -6.43 12.16 5.39
CA ASP A 63 -5.53 12.26 6.53
C ASP A 63 -4.66 11.01 6.58
N TYR A 64 -3.37 11.25 6.72
CA TYR A 64 -2.37 10.20 6.95
C TYR A 64 -2.73 9.39 8.20
N PHE A 65 -2.66 8.06 8.08
CA PHE A 65 -2.86 7.14 9.20
C PHE A 65 -1.53 6.51 9.65
N THR A 66 -0.84 5.80 8.75
CA THR A 66 0.42 5.13 9.08
C THR A 66 1.24 4.79 7.84
N THR A 67 2.54 4.55 8.05
CA THR A 67 3.50 4.04 7.05
C THR A 67 4.27 2.89 7.68
N VAL A 68 4.39 1.80 6.94
CA VAL A 68 5.23 0.67 7.30
C VAL A 68 6.32 0.50 6.24
N CYS A 69 7.57 0.75 6.62
CA CYS A 69 8.75 0.49 5.80
C CYS A 69 9.23 -0.96 5.98
N ARG A 70 9.56 -1.64 4.89
CA ARG A 70 10.04 -3.04 4.88
C ARG A 70 11.13 -3.28 5.90
N ASP A 71 12.24 -2.55 5.78
CA ASP A 71 13.47 -2.85 6.51
C ASP A 71 13.28 -2.67 8.03
N ILE A 72 12.53 -1.64 8.43
CA ILE A 72 12.17 -1.38 9.83
C ILE A 72 11.25 -2.48 10.35
N TYR A 73 10.23 -2.85 9.58
CA TYR A 73 9.24 -3.83 9.98
C TYR A 73 9.83 -5.23 10.14
N VAL A 74 10.62 -5.68 9.14
CA VAL A 74 11.32 -6.96 9.15
C VAL A 74 12.25 -7.06 10.35
N ALA A 75 13.05 -6.02 10.61
CA ALA A 75 13.97 -6.00 11.75
C ALA A 75 13.22 -6.05 13.10
N ALA A 76 12.14 -5.28 13.23
CA ALA A 76 11.36 -5.20 14.47
C ALA A 76 10.57 -6.50 14.75
N ARG A 77 9.95 -7.09 13.73
CA ARG A 77 9.09 -8.28 13.85
C ARG A 77 9.86 -9.60 13.72
N LYS A 78 11.11 -9.58 13.26
CA LYS A 78 11.96 -10.76 13.04
C LYS A 78 11.29 -11.82 12.14
N ILE A 79 10.67 -11.36 11.06
CA ILE A 79 9.98 -12.19 10.07
C ILE A 79 10.79 -12.25 8.76
N PRO A 80 10.52 -13.23 7.87
CA PRO A 80 11.10 -13.23 6.54
C PRO A 80 10.61 -12.03 5.72
N GLU A 81 11.51 -11.44 4.91
CA GLU A 81 11.15 -10.37 3.98
C GLU A 81 10.00 -10.80 3.05
N SER A 82 9.99 -12.04 2.55
CA SER A 82 8.93 -12.54 1.67
C SER A 82 7.51 -12.55 2.26
N GLN A 83 7.35 -12.30 3.56
CA GLN A 83 6.07 -12.26 4.27
C GLN A 83 5.74 -10.87 4.83
N TRP A 84 6.62 -9.88 4.66
CA TRP A 84 6.52 -8.61 5.38
C TRP A 84 5.29 -7.82 4.96
N ALA A 85 5.04 -7.70 3.66
CA ALA A 85 3.97 -6.87 3.11
C ALA A 85 2.58 -7.38 3.51
N ASP A 86 2.37 -8.71 3.43
CA ASP A 86 1.11 -9.35 3.81
C ASP A 86 0.79 -9.14 5.30
N LYS A 87 1.81 -9.35 6.16
CA LYS A 87 1.68 -9.15 7.61
C LYS A 87 1.48 -7.69 7.99
N ALA A 88 2.21 -6.78 7.34
CA ALA A 88 2.05 -5.34 7.54
C ALA A 88 0.65 -4.88 7.17
N LEU A 89 0.13 -5.32 6.02
CA LEU A 89 -1.23 -4.98 5.58
C LEU A 89 -2.29 -5.50 6.58
N GLU A 90 -2.15 -6.73 7.06
CA GLU A 90 -3.05 -7.29 8.08
C GLU A 90 -3.04 -6.46 9.37
N GLU A 91 -1.85 -6.10 9.88
CA GLU A 91 -1.72 -5.27 11.07
C GLU A 91 -2.30 -3.85 10.86
N ILE A 92 -2.04 -3.22 9.72
CA ILE A 92 -2.60 -1.90 9.39
C ILE A 92 -4.13 -1.97 9.37
N MET A 93 -4.73 -2.98 8.73
CA MET A 93 -6.18 -3.13 8.64
C MET A 93 -6.82 -3.34 10.01
N ASN A 94 -6.19 -4.14 10.87
CA ASN A 94 -6.65 -4.36 12.24
C ASN A 94 -6.61 -3.05 13.05
N GLU A 95 -5.48 -2.35 13.03
CA GLU A 95 -5.32 -1.07 13.73
C GLU A 95 -6.28 0.01 13.20
N TYR A 96 -6.52 0.04 11.89
CA TYR A 96 -7.46 0.97 11.26
C TYR A 96 -8.90 0.69 11.73
N GLY A 97 -9.28 -0.59 11.78
CA GLY A 97 -10.57 -1.02 12.32
C GLY A 97 -10.80 -0.56 13.76
N GLU A 98 -9.78 -0.72 14.61
CA GLU A 98 -9.84 -0.31 16.01
C GLU A 98 -9.85 1.21 16.19
N LYS A 99 -9.00 1.95 15.47
CA LYS A 99 -8.76 3.37 15.76
C LYS A 99 -9.62 4.33 14.95
N VAL A 100 -10.01 3.93 13.74
CA VAL A 100 -10.74 4.79 12.78
C VAL A 100 -12.18 4.36 12.68
N LEU A 101 -12.46 3.09 12.38
CA LEU A 101 -13.83 2.63 12.14
C LEU A 101 -14.71 2.67 13.39
N GLU A 102 -14.13 2.61 14.59
CA GLU A 102 -14.87 2.84 15.84
C GLU A 102 -15.53 4.22 15.89
N LYS A 103 -14.89 5.24 15.29
CA LYS A 103 -15.36 6.64 15.28
C LYS A 103 -16.03 7.05 13.98
N PHE A 104 -15.57 6.47 12.86
CA PHE A 104 -16.01 6.76 11.51
C PHE A 104 -16.28 5.45 10.76
N PRO A 105 -17.42 4.78 11.00
CA PRO A 105 -17.71 3.45 10.47
C PRO A 105 -17.74 3.37 8.94
N ASP A 106 -18.04 4.49 8.28
CA ASP A 106 -18.13 4.58 6.82
C ASP A 106 -16.81 4.98 6.15
N ASP A 107 -15.75 5.27 6.93
CA ASP A 107 -14.43 5.58 6.37
C ASP A 107 -13.80 4.32 5.78
N LYS A 108 -13.10 4.47 4.65
CA LYS A 108 -12.45 3.36 3.97
C LYS A 108 -10.96 3.64 3.93
N PRO A 109 -10.10 2.65 4.28
CA PRO A 109 -8.68 2.85 4.16
C PRO A 109 -8.29 2.98 2.68
N LEU A 110 -7.38 3.91 2.41
CA LEU A 110 -6.69 4.03 1.13
C LEU A 110 -5.21 3.71 1.31
N PHE A 111 -4.66 2.99 0.35
CA PHE A 111 -3.27 2.54 0.40
C PHE A 111 -2.48 3.13 -0.76
N SER A 112 -1.24 3.53 -0.48
CA SER A 112 -0.21 3.78 -1.49
C SER A 112 0.96 2.83 -1.23
N VAL A 113 1.69 2.49 -2.29
CA VAL A 113 2.80 1.53 -2.21
C VAL A 113 4.05 2.13 -2.84
N GLU A 114 5.15 2.03 -2.11
CA GLU A 114 6.47 2.37 -2.60
C GLU A 114 7.16 1.11 -3.13
N PHE A 115 7.62 1.14 -4.38
CA PHE A 115 8.32 0.05 -5.04
C PHE A 115 9.81 0.40 -5.23
N SER A 116 10.67 -0.62 -5.34
CA SER A 116 12.06 -0.40 -5.74
C SER A 116 12.13 0.08 -7.19
N GLY A 117 12.44 1.35 -7.41
CA GLY A 117 12.69 1.87 -8.75
C GLY A 117 14.06 1.41 -9.26
N ASN A 118 14.08 0.58 -10.31
CA ASN A 118 15.25 0.40 -11.18
C ASN A 118 15.21 1.41 -12.31
#